data_AF-A0A4U3LZV9-F1
#
_entry.id   AF-A0A4U3LZV9-F1
#
_cell.length_a   1.000
_cell.length_b   1.000
_cell.length_c   1.000
_cell.angle_alpha   90.00
_cell.angle_beta   90.00
_cell.angle_gamma   90.00
#
_symmetry.space_group_name_H-M   'P 1'
#
loop_
_entity.id
_entity.type
_entity.pdbx_description
1 polymer ?
#
loop_
_entity_poly.entity_id
_entity_poly.type
_entity_poly.pdbx_seq_one_letter_code
_entity_poly.pdbx_strand_id
1 'polypeptide(L)'
;MITTRRTLLKAGALGIGLAATPGLSLAARPRRTRVLLATNEPWGTYHAQPLLAEAKWRGWELVQVVPDLTQIKPGDPVTVATLNDVPQADLLVVNGAEDWPADVAKALKRLPMAASSLAYLNPVEAVRAKEFRRRLELVTAASPAESDVFAKYLGWNRRVRMVGSAQTDDLPDYKPQTDRVLVLTSVTHPDQTGNAAPGTQLLLDAAAKLEAAGKHIVVGLHPREDRTLWEQYEISALGSVPESATVECAVGIPGTVFPIVAAVGVPLVGCVDPKLQVPEYILSVCSSTIDAPEQAVDAIENAEPASRGAVFNAVGPIGGSARRLYSAWNTTIQTTRCNFTAATPTSTR
;
A
#
# COMPACT_ATOMS: atom_id res chain seq x y z
N MET A 1 75.26 -23.21 10.79
CA MET A 1 76.28 -23.23 9.72
C MET A 1 75.53 -23.17 8.40
N ILE A 2 75.57 -22.07 7.62
CA ILE A 2 76.69 -21.67 6.74
C ILE A 2 76.94 -22.86 5.78
N THR A 3 76.71 -22.86 4.46
CA THR A 3 76.83 -21.88 3.35
C THR A 3 76.35 -22.67 2.10
N THR A 4 75.50 -22.19 1.17
CA THR A 4 75.77 -21.27 0.03
C THR A 4 76.03 -21.96 -1.33
N ARG A 5 75.30 -21.45 -2.35
CA ARG A 5 75.62 -21.25 -3.80
C ARG A 5 75.55 -22.38 -4.85
N ARG A 6 74.63 -22.13 -5.81
CA ARG A 6 74.77 -21.90 -7.28
C ARG A 6 75.50 -22.93 -8.18
N THR A 7 74.78 -23.39 -9.21
CA THR A 7 75.13 -23.36 -10.67
C THR A 7 73.84 -23.75 -11.46
N LEU A 8 73.19 -23.01 -12.37
CA LEU A 8 73.47 -22.33 -13.66
C LEU A 8 73.72 -23.24 -14.89
N LEU A 9 72.88 -23.02 -15.94
CA LEU A 9 73.01 -23.30 -17.39
C LEU A 9 72.55 -24.72 -17.85
N LYS A 10 71.85 -24.97 -18.97
CA LYS A 10 71.50 -24.29 -20.24
C LYS A 10 70.34 -25.10 -20.91
N ALA A 11 69.27 -24.46 -21.41
CA ALA A 11 68.95 -24.21 -22.83
C ALA A 11 68.15 -25.31 -23.60
N GLY A 12 67.10 -24.88 -24.32
CA GLY A 12 66.33 -25.65 -25.34
C GLY A 12 64.80 -25.52 -25.16
N ALA A 13 64.14 -24.43 -25.57
CA ALA A 13 63.62 -24.11 -26.91
C ALA A 13 62.28 -24.79 -27.29
N LEU A 14 61.29 -23.91 -27.60
CA LEU A 14 60.09 -24.09 -28.44
C LEU A 14 58.92 -24.93 -27.91
N GLY A 15 57.88 -24.22 -27.45
CA GLY A 15 56.52 -24.74 -27.26
C GLY A 15 55.52 -23.58 -27.40
N ILE A 16 54.75 -23.64 -28.47
CA ILE A 16 53.85 -22.60 -29.00
C ILE A 16 52.67 -22.34 -28.04
N GLY A 17 52.17 -21.10 -28.09
CA GLY A 17 51.21 -20.54 -27.16
C GLY A 17 49.84 -21.22 -27.13
N LEU A 18 49.24 -21.18 -25.94
CA LEU A 18 47.83 -20.92 -25.74
C LEU A 18 47.76 -19.96 -24.55
N ALA A 19 47.67 -18.66 -24.85
CA ALA A 19 47.37 -17.65 -23.85
C ALA A 19 45.96 -17.96 -23.30
N ALA A 20 45.91 -18.61 -22.13
CA ALA A 20 44.72 -18.62 -21.31
C ALA A 20 44.46 -17.18 -20.88
N THR A 21 43.57 -16.49 -21.58
CA THR A 21 42.88 -15.33 -21.03
C THR A 21 42.07 -15.83 -19.83
N PRO A 22 42.35 -15.38 -18.59
CA PRO A 22 41.39 -15.55 -17.52
C PRO A 22 40.29 -14.54 -17.85
N GLY A 23 39.31 -14.98 -18.64
CA GLY A 23 38.02 -14.33 -18.72
C GLY A 23 37.47 -14.32 -17.30
N LEU A 24 37.61 -13.18 -16.63
CA LEU A 24 36.83 -12.83 -15.47
C LEU A 24 35.37 -12.90 -15.90
N SER A 25 34.74 -14.06 -15.75
CA SER A 25 33.30 -14.12 -15.57
C SER A 25 33.02 -13.34 -14.29
N LEU A 26 32.85 -12.03 -14.44
CA LEU A 26 32.04 -11.24 -13.53
C LEU A 26 30.70 -11.96 -13.50
N ALA A 27 30.51 -12.81 -12.49
CA ALA A 27 29.24 -13.43 -12.22
C ALA A 27 28.22 -12.28 -12.13
N ALA A 28 27.43 -12.11 -13.19
CA ALA A 28 26.42 -11.08 -13.24
C ALA A 28 25.53 -11.32 -12.02
N ARG A 29 25.56 -10.39 -11.07
CA ARG A 29 24.70 -10.49 -9.89
C ARG A 29 23.27 -10.68 -10.41
N PRO A 30 22.53 -11.69 -9.94
CA PRO A 30 21.17 -11.89 -10.40
C PRO A 30 20.39 -10.60 -10.18
N ARG A 31 19.79 -10.07 -11.25
CA ARG A 31 19.03 -8.83 -11.18
C ARG A 31 17.90 -9.01 -10.18
N ARG A 32 17.77 -8.06 -9.24
CA ARG A 32 16.67 -8.04 -8.28
C ARG A 32 15.34 -8.01 -9.03
N THR A 33 14.37 -8.78 -8.54
CA THR A 33 12.99 -8.70 -9.05
C THR A 33 12.44 -7.33 -8.69
N ARG A 34 11.90 -6.62 -9.67
CA ARG A 34 11.46 -5.24 -9.50
C ARG A 34 9.99 -5.07 -9.90
N VAL A 35 9.22 -4.48 -9.00
CA VAL A 35 7.81 -4.16 -9.19
C VAL A 35 7.66 -2.64 -9.27
N LEU A 36 7.01 -2.15 -10.31
CA LEU A 36 6.58 -0.77 -10.41
C LEU A 36 5.16 -0.65 -9.86
N LEU A 37 4.89 0.38 -9.07
CA LEU A 37 3.57 0.67 -8.53
C LEU A 37 3.09 2.03 -9.03
N ALA A 38 1.91 2.10 -9.62
CA ALA A 38 1.24 3.36 -9.98
C ALA A 38 -0.11 3.44 -9.27
N THR A 39 -0.36 4.54 -8.57
CA THR A 39 -1.51 4.74 -7.68
C THR A 39 -2.37 5.92 -8.16
N ASN A 40 -3.66 5.94 -7.82
CA ASN A 40 -4.50 7.14 -8.01
C ASN A 40 -3.97 8.35 -7.22
N GLU A 41 -3.26 8.11 -6.12
CA GLU A 41 -2.53 9.14 -5.36
C GLU A 41 -1.03 9.05 -5.66
N PRO A 42 -0.55 9.61 -6.78
CA PRO A 42 0.81 9.38 -7.28
C PRO A 42 1.92 9.66 -6.27
N TRP A 43 1.78 10.72 -5.47
CA TRP A 43 2.77 11.09 -4.44
C TRP A 43 2.48 10.46 -3.06
N GLY A 44 1.35 9.76 -2.90
CA GLY A 44 0.96 9.07 -1.68
C GLY A 44 1.74 7.76 -1.48
N THR A 45 2.98 7.87 -0.99
CA THR A 45 3.87 6.72 -0.73
C THR A 45 3.43 5.85 0.46
N TYR A 46 2.53 6.36 1.30
CA TYR A 46 2.01 5.67 2.48
C TYR A 46 1.23 4.38 2.15
N HIS A 47 0.75 4.20 0.91
CA HIS A 47 0.18 2.92 0.46
C HIS A 47 1.25 1.87 0.11
N ALA A 48 2.45 2.30 -0.27
CA ALA A 48 3.56 1.44 -0.63
C ALA A 48 4.45 1.09 0.57
N GLN A 49 4.57 2.00 1.54
CA GLN A 49 5.41 1.84 2.73
C GLN A 49 5.18 0.52 3.50
N PRO A 50 3.93 0.05 3.74
CA PRO A 50 3.68 -1.23 4.41
C PRO A 50 4.23 -2.46 3.67
N LEU A 51 4.58 -2.32 2.39
CA LEU A 51 5.09 -3.42 1.55
C LEU A 51 6.61 -3.54 1.56
N LEU A 52 7.33 -2.56 2.13
CA LEU A 52 8.79 -2.47 2.04
C LEU A 52 9.50 -3.56 2.84
N ALA A 53 8.97 -3.96 3.99
CA ALA A 53 9.57 -5.00 4.84
C ALA A 53 9.64 -6.35 4.09
N GLU A 54 8.54 -6.76 3.47
CA GLU A 54 8.49 -8.00 2.66
C GLU A 54 9.33 -7.88 1.39
N ALA A 55 9.35 -6.72 0.70
CA ALA A 55 10.24 -6.50 -0.44
C ALA A 55 11.70 -6.73 -0.05
N LYS A 56 12.15 -6.12 1.05
CA LYS A 56 13.50 -6.27 1.59
C LYS A 56 13.79 -7.73 1.93
N TRP A 57 12.87 -8.41 2.61
CA TRP A 57 13.03 -9.82 2.98
C TRP A 57 13.24 -10.73 1.76
N ARG A 58 12.56 -10.43 0.64
CA ARG A 58 12.71 -11.19 -0.61
C ARG A 58 13.90 -10.78 -1.48
N GLY A 59 14.59 -9.68 -1.13
CA GLY A 59 15.58 -9.06 -2.02
C GLY A 59 14.95 -8.46 -3.29
N TRP A 60 13.67 -8.07 -3.21
CA TRP A 60 12.94 -7.39 -4.28
C TRP A 60 13.09 -5.87 -4.15
N GLU A 61 12.70 -5.17 -5.19
CA GLU A 61 12.62 -3.71 -5.22
C GLU A 61 11.19 -3.29 -5.62
N LEU A 62 10.57 -2.46 -4.79
CA LEU A 62 9.29 -1.81 -5.07
C LEU A 62 9.58 -0.35 -5.40
N VAL A 63 9.16 0.10 -6.58
CA VAL A 63 9.36 1.48 -7.04
C VAL A 63 8.00 2.09 -7.35
N GLN A 64 7.64 3.17 -6.67
CA GLN A 64 6.43 3.93 -6.98
C GLN A 64 6.71 4.89 -8.14
N VAL A 65 5.89 4.80 -9.19
CA VAL A 65 6.01 5.64 -10.38
C VAL A 65 5.23 6.93 -10.13
N VAL A 66 5.92 8.06 -10.19
CA VAL A 66 5.38 9.39 -9.84
C VAL A 66 5.47 10.35 -11.03
N PRO A 67 4.58 11.35 -11.15
CA PRO A 67 4.64 12.35 -12.22
C PRO A 67 5.95 13.14 -12.18
N ASP A 68 6.35 13.52 -10.97
CA ASP A 68 7.57 14.25 -10.64
C ASP A 68 7.91 14.04 -9.16
N LEU A 69 9.03 14.60 -8.72
CA LEU A 69 9.53 14.48 -7.34
C LEU A 69 9.06 15.62 -6.42
N THR A 70 8.21 16.53 -6.88
CA THR A 70 7.93 17.81 -6.19
C THR A 70 7.21 17.64 -4.85
N GLN A 71 6.39 16.60 -4.70
CA GLN A 71 5.65 16.33 -3.46
C GLN A 71 6.21 15.16 -2.64
N ILE A 72 7.38 14.63 -3.03
CA ILE A 72 8.03 13.55 -2.29
C ILE A 72 8.80 14.13 -1.12
N LYS A 73 8.46 13.67 0.09
CA LYS A 73 9.08 14.18 1.32
C LYS A 73 10.56 13.76 1.39
N PRO A 74 11.46 14.65 1.83
CA PRO A 74 12.84 14.26 2.11
C PRO A 74 12.89 13.09 3.11
N GLY A 75 13.65 12.05 2.79
CA GLY A 75 13.79 10.87 3.64
C GLY A 75 12.64 9.86 3.55
N ASP A 76 11.72 10.02 2.58
CA ASP A 76 10.71 9.00 2.29
C ASP A 76 11.38 7.63 2.01
N PRO A 77 10.99 6.55 2.72
CA PRO A 77 11.62 5.25 2.56
C PRO A 77 11.22 4.54 1.25
N VAL A 78 10.15 4.98 0.59
CA VAL A 78 9.69 4.39 -0.68
C VAL A 78 10.56 4.91 -1.82
N THR A 79 11.15 3.98 -2.57
CA THR A 79 11.87 4.34 -3.79
C THR A 79 10.87 4.83 -4.83
N VAL A 80 11.11 6.00 -5.39
CA VAL A 80 10.25 6.62 -6.42
C VAL A 80 11.01 6.83 -7.72
N ALA A 81 10.31 6.83 -8.85
CA ALA A 81 10.89 7.17 -10.15
C ALA A 81 9.85 7.86 -11.05
N THR A 82 10.30 8.80 -11.89
CA THR A 82 9.47 9.35 -12.97
C THR A 82 9.42 8.39 -14.14
N LEU A 83 8.46 8.55 -15.06
CA LEU A 83 8.39 7.73 -16.29
C LEU A 83 9.65 7.80 -17.16
N ASN A 84 10.44 8.87 -17.06
CA ASN A 84 11.71 8.99 -17.80
C ASN A 84 12.85 8.21 -17.13
N ASP A 85 12.74 7.96 -15.83
CA ASP A 85 13.78 7.37 -14.99
C ASP A 85 13.41 5.97 -14.49
N VAL A 86 12.24 5.43 -14.87
CA VAL A 86 11.81 4.11 -14.41
C VAL A 86 12.84 3.05 -14.83
N PRO A 87 13.35 2.27 -13.87
CA PRO A 87 14.31 1.22 -14.18
C PRO A 87 13.60 0.02 -14.84
N GLN A 88 14.38 -0.87 -15.46
CA GLN A 88 13.83 -2.12 -15.99
C GLN A 88 13.11 -2.90 -14.90
N ALA A 89 11.85 -3.29 -15.13
CA ALA A 89 11.02 -3.96 -14.15
C ALA A 89 10.45 -5.29 -14.67
N ASP A 90 9.87 -6.06 -13.74
CA ASP A 90 9.27 -7.37 -13.97
C ASP A 90 7.75 -7.35 -13.96
N LEU A 91 7.15 -6.36 -13.30
CA LEU A 91 5.71 -6.23 -13.14
C LEU A 91 5.33 -4.75 -12.98
N LEU A 92 4.25 -4.34 -13.64
CA LEU A 92 3.53 -3.12 -13.30
C LEU A 92 2.32 -3.47 -12.45
N VAL A 93 2.21 -2.86 -11.27
CA VAL A 93 1.04 -2.92 -10.39
C VAL A 93 0.34 -1.58 -10.45
N VAL A 94 -0.96 -1.60 -10.73
CA VAL A 94 -1.82 -0.40 -10.61
C VAL A 94 -2.72 -0.52 -9.39
N ASN A 95 -2.80 0.56 -8.60
CA ASN A 95 -3.78 0.75 -7.55
C ASN A 95 -4.73 1.87 -7.98
N GLY A 96 -5.79 1.48 -8.67
CA GLY A 96 -6.75 2.40 -9.27
C GLY A 96 -6.63 2.50 -10.79
N ALA A 97 -7.52 3.31 -11.38
CA ALA A 97 -7.73 3.44 -12.81
C ALA A 97 -8.10 4.88 -13.20
N GLU A 98 -7.63 5.86 -12.42
CA GLU A 98 -7.68 7.28 -12.78
C GLU A 98 -6.56 7.63 -13.76
N ASP A 99 -6.36 8.92 -14.01
CA ASP A 99 -5.49 9.40 -15.08
C ASP A 99 -4.05 8.88 -14.95
N TRP A 100 -3.46 8.98 -13.77
CA TRP A 100 -2.06 8.61 -13.59
C TRP A 100 -1.78 7.10 -13.77
N PRO A 101 -2.49 6.17 -13.09
CA PRO A 101 -2.29 4.73 -13.34
C PRO A 101 -2.56 4.33 -14.78
N ALA A 102 -3.56 4.94 -15.44
CA ALA A 102 -3.86 4.66 -16.84
C ALA A 102 -2.74 5.15 -17.80
N ASP A 103 -2.17 6.33 -17.54
CA ASP A 103 -1.06 6.86 -18.32
C ASP A 103 0.22 6.05 -18.15
N VAL A 104 0.54 5.62 -16.92
CA VAL A 104 1.66 4.71 -16.65
C VAL A 104 1.44 3.36 -17.34
N ALA A 105 0.22 2.80 -17.26
CA ALA A 105 -0.12 1.56 -17.95
C ALA A 105 0.05 1.68 -19.47
N LYS A 106 -0.33 2.82 -20.06
CA LYS A 106 -0.16 3.12 -21.48
C LYS A 106 1.32 3.25 -21.88
N ALA A 107 2.11 3.97 -21.08
CA ALA A 107 3.54 4.18 -21.32
C ALA A 107 4.32 2.86 -21.24
N LEU A 108 4.02 2.02 -20.24
CA LEU A 108 4.72 0.77 -19.95
C LEU A 108 3.99 -0.46 -20.52
N LYS A 109 3.55 -0.36 -21.78
CA LYS A 109 2.66 -1.34 -22.43
C LYS A 109 3.19 -2.77 -22.53
N ARG A 110 4.50 -2.97 -22.38
CA ARG A 110 5.17 -4.27 -22.53
C ARG A 110 5.33 -5.04 -21.21
N LEU A 111 5.13 -4.40 -20.07
CA LEU A 111 5.22 -5.08 -18.78
C LEU A 111 3.95 -5.92 -18.53
N PRO A 112 4.09 -7.12 -17.95
CA PRO A 112 2.92 -7.80 -17.38
C PRO A 112 2.34 -6.92 -16.29
N MET A 113 1.04 -7.06 -16.07
CA MET A 113 0.29 -6.09 -15.29
C MET A 113 -0.64 -6.76 -14.30
N ALA A 114 -0.62 -6.27 -13.07
CA ALA A 114 -1.56 -6.63 -12.01
C ALA A 114 -2.28 -5.37 -11.52
N ALA A 115 -3.48 -5.55 -10.98
CA ALA A 115 -4.16 -4.53 -10.20
C ALA A 115 -4.25 -4.99 -8.75
N SER A 116 -3.87 -4.14 -7.81
CA SER A 116 -3.92 -4.44 -6.37
C SER A 116 -4.58 -3.30 -5.63
N SER A 117 -5.69 -3.59 -4.93
CA SER A 117 -6.34 -2.62 -4.06
C SER A 117 -5.45 -2.37 -2.84
N LEU A 118 -4.92 -1.15 -2.72
CA LEU A 118 -4.10 -0.69 -1.60
C LEU A 118 -4.74 0.48 -0.84
N ALA A 119 -5.88 0.96 -1.35
CA ALA A 119 -6.74 2.00 -0.79
C ALA A 119 -8.20 1.67 -1.15
N TYR A 120 -9.17 2.11 -0.35
CA TYR A 120 -10.57 1.91 -0.75
C TYR A 120 -10.88 2.68 -2.04
N LEU A 121 -11.79 2.11 -2.83
CA LEU A 121 -12.31 2.69 -4.06
C LEU A 121 -13.83 2.60 -4.02
N ASN A 122 -14.51 3.39 -4.86
CA ASN A 122 -15.96 3.31 -4.98
C ASN A 122 -16.36 2.19 -5.95
N PRO A 123 -17.53 1.53 -5.75
CA PRO A 123 -18.00 0.45 -6.61
C PRO A 123 -18.59 0.94 -7.94
N VAL A 124 -17.95 1.94 -8.56
CA VAL A 124 -18.32 2.55 -9.84
C VAL A 124 -17.15 2.34 -10.80
N GLU A 125 -17.42 1.80 -11.98
CA GLU A 125 -16.37 1.56 -12.98
C GLU A 125 -15.67 2.88 -13.32
N ALA A 126 -14.35 2.92 -13.12
CA ALA A 126 -13.55 4.09 -13.45
C ALA A 126 -13.52 4.31 -14.96
N VAL A 127 -13.62 5.58 -15.37
CA VAL A 127 -13.71 6.02 -16.77
C VAL A 127 -12.63 5.38 -17.66
N ARG A 128 -11.41 5.24 -17.14
CA ARG A 128 -10.23 4.76 -17.87
C ARG A 128 -9.89 3.28 -17.62
N ALA A 129 -10.64 2.56 -16.77
CA ALA A 129 -10.40 1.14 -16.51
C ALA A 129 -10.39 0.29 -17.78
N LYS A 130 -11.27 0.60 -18.74
CA LYS A 130 -11.35 -0.08 -20.05
C LYS A 130 -10.07 -0.02 -20.89
N GLU A 131 -9.22 0.99 -20.68
CA GLU A 131 -7.98 1.18 -21.46
C GLU A 131 -6.96 0.08 -21.20
N PHE A 132 -6.97 -0.50 -19.99
CA PHE A 132 -5.95 -1.44 -19.58
C PHE A 132 -6.50 -2.73 -18.97
N ARG A 133 -7.77 -2.83 -18.56
CA ARG A 133 -8.33 -4.02 -17.89
C ARG A 133 -8.07 -5.34 -18.62
N ARG A 134 -8.08 -5.33 -19.96
CA ARG A 134 -7.85 -6.54 -20.78
C ARG A 134 -6.42 -7.09 -20.68
N ARG A 135 -5.47 -6.27 -20.21
CA ARG A 135 -4.07 -6.63 -19.99
C ARG A 135 -3.80 -7.11 -18.56
N LEU A 136 -4.76 -7.00 -17.65
CA LEU A 136 -4.58 -7.46 -16.27
C LEU A 136 -4.47 -8.99 -16.24
N GLU A 137 -3.37 -9.47 -15.69
CA GLU A 137 -3.12 -10.90 -15.48
C GLU A 137 -3.59 -11.34 -14.07
N LEU A 138 -3.65 -10.39 -13.14
CA LEU A 138 -4.01 -10.60 -11.74
C LEU A 138 -4.75 -9.38 -11.21
N VAL A 139 -5.79 -9.62 -10.41
CA VAL A 139 -6.45 -8.60 -9.58
C VAL A 139 -6.46 -9.09 -8.13
N THR A 140 -6.01 -8.26 -7.19
CA THR A 140 -6.00 -8.58 -5.76
C THR A 140 -6.72 -7.51 -4.94
N ALA A 141 -7.31 -7.91 -3.82
CA ALA A 141 -7.91 -7.02 -2.82
C ALA A 141 -7.68 -7.60 -1.41
N ALA A 142 -7.86 -6.79 -0.37
CA ALA A 142 -7.65 -7.20 1.00
C ALA A 142 -8.70 -8.23 1.45
N SER A 143 -9.98 -7.97 1.16
CA SER A 143 -11.13 -8.64 1.80
C SER A 143 -12.18 -9.13 0.80
N PRO A 144 -13.17 -9.93 1.25
CA PRO A 144 -14.31 -10.30 0.42
C PRO A 144 -15.07 -9.08 -0.12
N ALA A 145 -15.44 -8.13 0.75
CA ALA A 145 -16.22 -6.98 0.32
C ALA A 145 -15.41 -6.03 -0.58
N GLU A 146 -14.14 -5.79 -0.26
CA GLU A 146 -13.28 -4.98 -1.12
C GLU A 146 -13.04 -5.66 -2.49
N SER A 147 -13.00 -6.99 -2.54
CA SER A 147 -12.91 -7.73 -3.81
C SER A 147 -14.06 -7.40 -4.75
N ASP A 148 -15.29 -7.35 -4.24
CA ASP A 148 -16.48 -7.03 -5.03
C ASP A 148 -16.47 -5.57 -5.49
N VAL A 149 -16.07 -4.66 -4.61
CA VAL A 149 -15.95 -3.23 -4.91
C VAL A 149 -14.89 -2.99 -5.98
N PHE A 150 -13.70 -3.57 -5.82
CA PHE A 150 -12.59 -3.36 -6.75
C PHE A 150 -12.84 -4.03 -8.10
N ALA A 151 -13.53 -5.18 -8.11
CA ALA A 151 -13.99 -5.80 -9.36
C ALA A 151 -14.92 -4.86 -10.14
N LYS A 152 -15.91 -4.26 -9.48
CA LYS A 152 -16.81 -3.27 -10.10
C LYS A 152 -16.04 -2.03 -10.57
N TYR A 153 -15.14 -1.50 -9.75
CA TYR A 153 -14.32 -0.34 -10.08
C TYR A 153 -13.49 -0.54 -11.36
N LEU A 154 -12.97 -1.74 -11.58
CA LEU A 154 -12.17 -2.07 -12.78
C LEU A 154 -13.00 -2.54 -13.98
N GLY A 155 -14.31 -2.74 -13.83
CA GLY A 155 -15.12 -3.47 -14.81
C GLY A 155 -14.60 -4.91 -15.02
N TRP A 156 -14.12 -5.53 -13.95
CA TRP A 156 -13.48 -6.84 -13.93
C TRP A 156 -14.47 -7.94 -13.57
N ASN A 157 -14.56 -8.97 -14.40
CA ASN A 157 -15.54 -10.05 -14.27
C ASN A 157 -14.91 -11.41 -13.91
N ARG A 158 -13.61 -11.45 -13.62
CA ARG A 158 -12.92 -12.67 -13.18
C ARG A 158 -12.70 -12.62 -11.68
N ARG A 159 -12.26 -13.74 -11.10
CA ARG A 159 -11.96 -13.82 -9.67
C ARG A 159 -10.91 -12.78 -9.26
N VAL A 160 -11.21 -12.05 -8.19
CA VAL A 160 -10.24 -11.24 -7.45
C VAL A 160 -9.60 -12.12 -6.37
N ARG A 161 -8.27 -12.06 -6.25
CA ARG A 161 -7.53 -12.83 -5.25
C ARG A 161 -7.43 -12.04 -3.95
N MET A 162 -8.08 -12.54 -2.91
CA MET A 162 -7.98 -11.99 -1.57
C MET A 162 -6.57 -12.24 -0.98
N VAL A 163 -5.94 -11.18 -0.48
CA VAL A 163 -4.57 -11.23 0.08
C VAL A 163 -4.46 -10.64 1.49
N GLY A 164 -5.48 -9.96 1.99
CA GLY A 164 -5.40 -9.13 3.21
C GLY A 164 -4.74 -7.78 2.96
N SER A 165 -4.71 -6.91 3.96
CA SER A 165 -4.01 -5.61 3.89
C SER A 165 -2.64 -5.71 4.55
N ALA A 166 -1.58 -5.25 3.88
CA ALA A 166 -0.23 -5.22 4.47
C ALA A 166 -0.15 -4.30 5.70
N GLN A 167 -1.09 -3.37 5.86
CA GLN A 167 -1.21 -2.54 7.06
C GLN A 167 -1.62 -3.34 8.30
N THR A 168 -2.01 -4.61 8.13
CA THR A 168 -2.38 -5.53 9.22
C THR A 168 -1.27 -6.52 9.60
N ASP A 169 -0.09 -6.40 9.00
CA ASP A 169 0.98 -7.40 9.20
C ASP A 169 1.62 -7.31 10.58
N ASP A 170 1.68 -6.10 11.14
CA ASP A 170 2.32 -5.79 12.43
C ASP A 170 1.37 -4.99 13.35
N LEU A 171 0.11 -5.43 13.47
CA LEU A 171 -0.87 -4.74 14.31
C LEU A 171 -0.44 -4.76 15.80
N PRO A 172 -0.62 -3.64 16.53
CA PRO A 172 -0.37 -3.59 17.96
C PRO A 172 -1.39 -4.39 18.77
N ASP A 173 -0.99 -4.80 19.99
CA ASP A 173 -1.94 -5.32 20.98
C ASP A 173 -2.84 -4.20 21.50
N TYR A 174 -4.15 -4.45 21.54
CA TYR A 174 -5.12 -3.50 22.10
C TYR A 174 -4.98 -3.37 23.63
N LYS A 175 -4.65 -2.17 24.11
CA LYS A 175 -4.44 -1.81 25.52
C LYS A 175 -5.00 -0.41 25.77
N PRO A 176 -6.34 -0.26 25.83
CA PRO A 176 -6.98 1.04 25.93
C PRO A 176 -6.67 1.73 27.27
N GLN A 177 -6.57 3.06 27.21
CA GLN A 177 -6.51 3.94 28.35
C GLN A 177 -7.88 4.58 28.56
N THR A 178 -8.31 4.66 29.82
CA THR A 178 -9.62 5.21 30.17
C THR A 178 -9.77 6.66 29.72
N ASP A 179 -10.94 6.97 29.18
CA ASP A 179 -11.36 8.27 28.64
C ASP A 179 -10.53 8.80 27.46
N ARG A 180 -9.62 7.99 26.91
CA ARG A 180 -8.84 8.37 25.72
C ARG A 180 -9.58 8.00 24.45
N VAL A 181 -9.79 8.98 23.57
CA VAL A 181 -10.49 8.83 22.29
C VAL A 181 -9.58 9.25 21.15
N LEU A 182 -9.52 8.41 20.11
CA LEU A 182 -8.79 8.73 18.88
C LEU A 182 -9.73 9.41 17.88
N VAL A 183 -9.37 10.60 17.43
CA VAL A 183 -9.97 11.26 16.28
C VAL A 183 -9.20 10.88 15.02
N LEU A 184 -9.86 10.17 14.10
CA LEU A 184 -9.34 9.76 12.81
C LEU A 184 -9.74 10.79 11.76
N THR A 185 -8.78 11.57 11.28
CA THR A 185 -9.05 12.65 10.33
C THR A 185 -9.09 12.16 8.88
N SER A 186 -9.48 13.03 7.96
CA SER A 186 -9.50 12.76 6.52
C SER A 186 -8.98 13.97 5.74
N VAL A 187 -9.08 13.97 4.42
CA VAL A 187 -8.59 15.07 3.58
C VAL A 187 -9.55 16.26 3.67
N THR A 188 -9.11 17.41 4.18
CA THR A 188 -9.97 18.58 4.38
C THR A 188 -10.03 19.55 3.20
N HIS A 189 -9.11 19.43 2.25
CA HIS A 189 -9.03 20.29 1.07
C HIS A 189 -8.76 19.47 -0.19
N PRO A 190 -9.37 19.80 -1.34
CA PRO A 190 -9.02 19.14 -2.59
C PRO A 190 -7.60 19.53 -3.01
N ASP A 191 -6.89 18.62 -3.66
CA ASP A 191 -5.58 18.85 -4.24
C ASP A 191 -5.44 18.12 -5.59
N GLN A 192 -4.22 18.06 -6.13
CA GLN A 192 -3.93 17.41 -7.42
C GLN A 192 -4.15 15.89 -7.43
N THR A 193 -4.37 15.27 -6.26
CA THR A 193 -4.51 13.82 -6.06
C THR A 193 -5.90 13.41 -5.59
N GLY A 194 -6.83 14.34 -5.35
CA GLY A 194 -8.21 13.99 -5.04
C GLY A 194 -9.02 15.11 -4.37
N ASN A 195 -10.28 14.78 -4.09
CA ASN A 195 -11.24 15.69 -3.45
C ASN A 195 -11.04 15.73 -1.93
N ALA A 196 -11.54 16.80 -1.31
CA ALA A 196 -11.78 16.82 0.13
C ALA A 196 -12.88 15.81 0.51
N ALA A 197 -12.74 15.18 1.67
CA ALA A 197 -13.78 14.40 2.30
C ALA A 197 -14.77 15.34 3.02
N PRO A 198 -16.08 15.23 2.74
CA PRO A 198 -17.10 15.91 3.54
C PRO A 198 -17.07 15.44 5.00
N GLY A 199 -17.48 16.31 5.93
CA GLY A 199 -17.61 15.98 7.36
C GLY A 199 -16.54 16.55 8.29
N THR A 200 -15.61 17.38 7.81
CA THR A 200 -14.59 18.02 8.65
C THR A 200 -15.17 18.79 9.82
N GLN A 201 -16.15 19.66 9.55
CA GLN A 201 -16.76 20.47 10.61
C GLN A 201 -17.52 19.60 11.61
N LEU A 202 -18.25 18.59 11.13
CA LEU A 202 -18.90 17.59 11.99
C LEU A 202 -17.90 16.91 12.92
N LEU A 203 -16.72 16.53 12.40
CA LEU A 203 -15.69 15.88 13.20
C LEU A 203 -15.03 16.83 14.21
N LEU A 204 -14.74 18.08 13.83
CA LEU A 204 -14.20 19.10 14.73
C LEU A 204 -15.18 19.39 15.88
N ASP A 205 -16.45 19.58 15.55
CA ASP A 205 -17.50 19.85 16.54
C ASP A 205 -17.72 18.64 17.45
N ALA A 206 -17.68 17.42 16.91
CA ALA A 206 -17.75 16.18 17.70
C ALA A 206 -16.55 16.07 18.67
N ALA A 207 -15.34 16.36 18.22
CA ALA A 207 -14.15 16.37 19.07
C ALA A 207 -14.29 17.38 20.23
N ALA A 208 -14.81 18.59 19.95
CA ALA A 208 -15.08 19.59 20.98
C ALA A 208 -16.14 19.14 22.00
N LYS A 209 -17.21 18.44 21.56
CA LYS A 209 -18.22 17.87 22.47
C LYS A 209 -17.63 16.79 23.38
N LEU A 210 -16.75 15.94 22.85
CA LEU A 210 -16.10 14.87 23.60
C LEU A 210 -15.12 15.42 24.63
N GLU A 211 -14.30 16.41 24.26
CA GLU A 211 -13.42 17.11 25.21
C GLU A 211 -14.23 17.78 26.32
N ALA A 212 -15.34 18.46 25.99
CA ALA A 212 -16.23 19.06 26.97
C ALA A 212 -16.89 18.04 27.92
N ALA A 213 -17.04 16.78 27.47
CA ALA A 213 -17.50 15.66 28.28
C ALA A 213 -16.38 15.00 29.11
N GLY A 214 -15.16 15.54 29.08
CA GLY A 214 -14.02 15.06 29.87
C GLY A 214 -13.15 14.01 29.18
N LYS A 215 -13.35 13.75 27.88
CA LYS A 215 -12.51 12.81 27.13
C LYS A 215 -11.17 13.44 26.77
N HIS A 216 -10.11 12.63 26.84
CA HIS A 216 -8.79 12.99 26.32
C HIS A 216 -8.76 12.72 24.81
N ILE A 217 -8.72 13.79 24.03
CA ILE A 217 -8.70 13.72 22.57
C ILE A 217 -7.26 13.59 22.05
N VAL A 218 -7.04 12.55 21.24
CA VAL A 218 -5.80 12.37 20.48
C VAL A 218 -6.14 12.25 19.00
N VAL A 219 -5.33 12.85 18.15
CA VAL A 219 -5.60 12.98 16.71
C VAL A 219 -4.64 12.11 15.92
N GLY A 220 -5.20 11.15 15.19
CA GLY A 220 -4.51 10.38 14.16
C GLY A 220 -4.69 11.07 12.80
N LEU A 221 -3.73 11.92 12.43
CA LEU A 221 -3.79 12.71 11.20
C LEU A 221 -3.71 11.84 9.94
N HIS A 222 -4.61 12.10 9.01
CA HIS A 222 -4.44 11.67 7.62
C HIS A 222 -3.17 12.33 7.01
N PRO A 223 -2.38 11.64 6.17
CA PRO A 223 -1.13 12.20 5.61
C PRO A 223 -1.27 13.49 4.80
N ARG A 224 -2.49 13.79 4.33
CA ARG A 224 -2.88 14.99 3.55
C ARG A 224 -3.75 15.98 4.34
N GLU A 225 -3.90 15.77 5.64
CA GLU A 225 -4.68 16.66 6.50
C GLU A 225 -3.97 18.01 6.72
N ASP A 226 -4.76 19.08 6.85
CA ASP A 226 -4.30 20.34 7.41
C ASP A 226 -4.12 20.19 8.92
N ARG A 227 -2.85 20.09 9.34
CA ARG A 227 -2.46 19.96 10.74
C ARG A 227 -3.01 21.09 11.61
N THR A 228 -3.11 22.31 11.08
CA THR A 228 -3.43 23.52 11.87
C THR A 228 -4.84 23.46 12.48
N LEU A 229 -5.75 22.70 11.87
CA LEU A 229 -7.10 22.46 12.39
C LEU A 229 -7.12 21.69 13.72
N TRP A 230 -6.04 20.97 14.04
CA TRP A 230 -5.98 20.00 15.13
C TRP A 230 -4.96 20.37 16.22
N GLU A 231 -4.27 21.50 16.10
CA GLU A 231 -3.16 21.89 16.99
C GLU A 231 -3.57 22.13 18.45
N GLN A 232 -4.86 22.33 18.73
CA GLN A 232 -5.38 22.43 20.09
C GLN A 232 -5.43 21.06 20.82
N TYR A 233 -5.36 19.95 20.08
CA TYR A 233 -5.42 18.58 20.62
C TYR A 233 -4.05 17.89 20.58
N GLU A 234 -3.90 16.79 21.31
CA GLU A 234 -2.72 15.94 21.20
C GLU A 234 -2.68 15.28 19.82
N ILE A 235 -1.68 15.58 18.99
CA ILE A 235 -1.49 14.89 17.71
C ILE A 235 -0.56 13.70 17.92
N SER A 236 -1.02 12.50 17.57
CA SER A 236 -0.22 11.28 17.72
C SER A 236 1.07 11.34 16.91
N ALA A 237 2.19 11.06 17.57
CA ALA A 237 3.48 10.88 16.91
C ALA A 237 3.63 9.51 16.22
N LEU A 238 2.79 8.53 16.59
CA LEU A 238 2.83 7.17 16.06
C LEU A 238 1.97 7.01 14.79
N GLY A 239 1.01 7.91 14.59
CA GLY A 239 0.00 7.82 13.53
C GLY A 239 -1.21 6.98 13.94
N SER A 240 -2.23 6.95 13.07
CA SER A 240 -3.56 6.48 13.43
C SER A 240 -3.65 5.00 13.85
N VAL A 241 -2.98 4.09 13.14
CA VAL A 241 -3.10 2.65 13.43
C VAL A 241 -2.41 2.27 14.75
N PRO A 242 -1.13 2.62 15.01
CA PRO A 242 -0.53 2.31 16.30
C PRO A 242 -1.21 3.03 17.46
N GLU A 243 -1.64 4.28 17.28
CA GLU A 243 -2.34 5.03 18.33
C GLU A 243 -3.68 4.40 18.69
N SER A 244 -4.37 3.80 17.71
CA SER A 244 -5.68 3.19 17.96
C SER A 244 -5.64 2.09 19.03
N ALA A 245 -4.50 1.42 19.22
CA ALA A 245 -4.38 0.43 20.28
C ALA A 245 -4.48 0.99 21.72
N THR A 246 -4.38 2.31 21.89
CA THR A 246 -4.32 2.96 23.22
C THR A 246 -5.63 3.62 23.63
N VAL A 247 -6.66 3.61 22.78
CA VAL A 247 -7.91 4.37 22.99
C VAL A 247 -9.11 3.46 23.27
N GLU A 248 -10.07 3.92 24.07
CA GLU A 248 -11.32 3.18 24.31
C GLU A 248 -12.21 3.15 23.07
N CYS A 249 -12.17 4.20 22.26
CA CYS A 249 -12.92 4.30 21.02
C CYS A 249 -12.19 5.21 20.03
N ALA A 250 -12.41 4.97 18.74
CA ALA A 250 -12.03 5.88 17.68
C ALA A 250 -13.28 6.49 17.00
N VAL A 251 -13.22 7.77 16.67
CA VAL A 251 -14.26 8.51 15.94
C VAL A 251 -13.63 9.23 14.76
N GLY A 252 -14.28 9.27 13.60
CA GLY A 252 -13.66 9.88 12.42
C GLY A 252 -14.51 9.88 11.18
N ILE A 253 -14.00 10.51 10.13
CA ILE A 253 -14.61 10.39 8.79
C ILE A 253 -14.22 9.01 8.22
N PRO A 254 -15.18 8.11 7.93
CA PRO A 254 -14.88 6.76 7.50
C PRO A 254 -14.01 6.70 6.23
N GLY A 255 -13.01 5.82 6.23
CA GLY A 255 -12.07 5.64 5.12
C GLY A 255 -11.21 4.39 5.25
N THR A 256 -10.11 4.29 4.47
CA THR A 256 -9.27 3.07 4.38
C THR A 256 -8.77 2.60 5.75
N VAL A 257 -8.52 3.54 6.66
CA VAL A 257 -7.96 3.25 7.98
C VAL A 257 -8.98 2.59 8.92
N PHE A 258 -10.29 2.76 8.70
CA PHE A 258 -11.34 2.24 9.59
C PHE A 258 -11.31 0.71 9.70
N PRO A 259 -11.34 -0.06 8.60
CA PRO A 259 -11.17 -1.51 8.68
C PRO A 259 -9.89 -1.93 9.40
N ILE A 260 -8.78 -1.20 9.23
CA ILE A 260 -7.50 -1.51 9.87
C ILE A 260 -7.57 -1.28 11.39
N VAL A 261 -8.18 -0.19 11.83
CA VAL A 261 -8.43 0.10 13.25
C VAL A 261 -9.40 -0.91 13.87
N ALA A 262 -10.44 -1.31 13.14
CA ALA A 262 -11.35 -2.37 13.58
C ALA A 262 -10.61 -3.71 13.78
N ALA A 263 -9.59 -3.99 12.95
CA ALA A 263 -8.76 -5.19 13.08
C ALA A 263 -7.87 -5.18 14.33
N VAL A 264 -7.52 -4.01 14.88
CA VAL A 264 -6.85 -3.88 16.19
C VAL A 264 -7.80 -4.29 17.32
N GLY A 265 -9.12 -4.17 17.12
CA GLY A 265 -10.16 -4.49 18.10
C GLY A 265 -10.81 -3.25 18.73
N VAL A 266 -10.57 -2.06 18.16
CA VAL A 266 -11.05 -0.79 18.68
C VAL A 266 -12.48 -0.53 18.20
N PRO A 267 -13.42 -0.16 19.09
CA PRO A 267 -14.73 0.36 18.69
C PRO A 267 -14.61 1.61 17.80
N LEU A 268 -15.48 1.73 16.82
CA LEU A 268 -15.45 2.80 15.83
C LEU A 268 -16.79 3.53 15.73
N VAL A 269 -16.74 4.86 15.71
CA VAL A 269 -17.88 5.73 15.39
C VAL A 269 -17.57 6.49 14.10
N GLY A 270 -18.44 6.36 13.09
CA GLY A 270 -18.28 7.05 11.82
C GLY A 270 -19.00 8.39 11.78
N CYS A 271 -18.29 9.49 11.54
CA CYS A 271 -18.87 10.79 11.19
C CYS A 271 -19.28 10.79 9.71
N VAL A 272 -20.58 10.76 9.44
CA VAL A 272 -21.14 10.64 8.08
C VAL A 272 -21.89 11.92 7.72
N ASP A 273 -21.19 12.83 7.05
CA ASP A 273 -21.85 13.95 6.38
C ASP A 273 -22.74 13.42 5.24
N PRO A 274 -23.94 13.98 4.99
CA PRO A 274 -24.84 13.53 3.93
C PRO A 274 -24.22 13.53 2.52
N LYS A 275 -23.16 14.32 2.30
CA LYS A 275 -22.42 14.38 1.03
C LYS A 275 -21.30 13.32 0.95
N LEU A 276 -20.95 12.68 2.06
CA LEU A 276 -19.93 11.65 2.11
C LEU A 276 -20.43 10.40 1.37
N GLN A 277 -19.62 9.93 0.42
CA GLN A 277 -19.83 8.65 -0.24
C GLN A 277 -18.69 7.72 0.13
N VAL A 278 -18.99 6.71 0.92
CA VAL A 278 -18.05 5.67 1.31
C VAL A 278 -18.67 4.29 1.07
N PRO A 279 -17.87 3.27 0.72
CA PRO A 279 -18.40 1.92 0.57
C PRO A 279 -19.02 1.40 1.87
N GLU A 280 -20.16 0.70 1.76
CA GLU A 280 -20.90 0.15 2.89
C GLU A 280 -20.04 -0.75 3.79
N TYR A 281 -19.08 -1.49 3.23
CA TYR A 281 -18.21 -2.35 4.01
C TYR A 281 -17.28 -1.57 4.97
N ILE A 282 -16.96 -0.32 4.66
CA ILE A 282 -16.21 0.58 5.55
C ILE A 282 -17.10 0.99 6.75
N LEU A 283 -18.38 1.25 6.50
CA LEU A 283 -19.34 1.57 7.57
C LEU A 283 -19.70 0.34 8.42
N SER A 284 -19.63 -0.86 7.84
CA SER A 284 -19.99 -2.11 8.53
C SER A 284 -19.09 -2.47 9.72
N VAL A 285 -17.93 -1.82 9.85
CA VAL A 285 -17.04 -1.97 11.01
C VAL A 285 -17.23 -0.88 12.07
N CYS A 286 -18.11 0.09 11.83
CA CYS A 286 -18.50 1.06 12.85
C CYS A 286 -19.53 0.43 13.79
N SER A 287 -19.41 0.71 15.08
CA SER A 287 -20.46 0.43 16.06
C SER A 287 -21.71 1.24 15.76
N SER A 288 -21.53 2.50 15.34
CA SER A 288 -22.58 3.42 14.98
C SER A 288 -22.03 4.51 14.05
N THR A 289 -22.93 5.29 13.47
CA THR A 289 -22.59 6.51 12.71
C THR A 289 -23.28 7.71 13.31
N ILE A 290 -22.63 8.86 13.26
CA ILE A 290 -23.19 10.15 13.68
C ILE A 290 -23.28 11.10 12.49
N ASP A 291 -24.34 11.89 12.45
CA ASP A 291 -24.58 12.98 11.49
C ASP A 291 -24.71 14.35 12.18
N ALA A 292 -24.71 14.37 13.51
CA ALA A 292 -24.72 15.57 14.34
C ALA A 292 -23.69 15.47 15.49
N PRO A 293 -22.98 16.56 15.84
CA PRO A 293 -21.96 16.55 16.91
C PRO A 293 -22.50 16.13 18.27
N GLU A 294 -23.77 16.43 18.56
CA GLU A 294 -24.44 16.13 19.84
C GLU A 294 -24.51 14.62 20.12
N GLN A 295 -24.45 13.78 19.08
CA GLN A 295 -24.52 12.33 19.20
C GLN A 295 -23.19 11.72 19.65
N ALA A 296 -22.07 12.47 19.62
CA ALA A 296 -20.72 11.92 19.76
C ALA A 296 -20.48 11.24 21.10
N VAL A 297 -20.94 11.85 22.20
CA VAL A 297 -20.74 11.32 23.57
C VAL A 297 -21.47 9.99 23.73
N ASP A 298 -22.78 9.98 23.47
CA ASP A 298 -23.60 8.77 23.54
C ASP A 298 -23.08 7.67 22.60
N ALA A 299 -22.64 8.02 21.40
CA ALA A 299 -22.11 7.07 20.43
C ALA A 299 -20.82 6.39 20.92
N ILE A 300 -19.92 7.12 21.57
CA ILE A 300 -18.67 6.57 22.12
C ILE A 300 -18.93 5.74 23.37
N GLU A 301 -19.80 6.19 24.27
CA GLU A 301 -20.11 5.47 25.52
C GLU A 301 -20.77 4.11 25.27
N ASN A 302 -21.52 3.98 24.16
CA ASN A 302 -22.19 2.75 23.76
C ASN A 302 -21.45 1.99 22.64
N ALA A 303 -20.23 2.38 22.28
CA ALA A 303 -19.50 1.79 21.17
C ALA A 303 -19.01 0.37 21.52
N GLU A 304 -19.27 -0.58 20.63
CA GLU A 304 -18.76 -1.95 20.71
C GLU A 304 -17.78 -2.25 19.57
N PRO A 305 -16.78 -3.13 19.77
CA PRO A 305 -15.93 -3.59 18.69
C PRO A 305 -16.74 -4.32 17.61
N ALA A 306 -16.36 -4.12 16.35
CA ALA A 306 -16.96 -4.83 15.23
C ALA A 306 -16.87 -6.36 15.41
N SER A 307 -17.93 -7.06 15.02
CA SER A 307 -17.93 -8.52 15.05
C SER A 307 -16.78 -9.09 14.20
N ARG A 308 -16.25 -10.26 14.56
CA ARG A 308 -15.22 -10.96 13.77
C ARG A 308 -15.63 -11.16 12.31
N GLY A 309 -16.92 -11.38 12.06
CA GLY A 309 -17.47 -11.52 10.71
C GLY A 309 -17.38 -10.22 9.91
N ALA A 310 -17.77 -9.09 10.51
CA ALA A 310 -17.66 -7.77 9.89
C ALA A 310 -16.19 -7.39 9.62
N VAL A 311 -15.31 -7.62 10.60
CA VAL A 311 -13.85 -7.41 10.44
C VAL A 311 -13.30 -8.25 9.30
N PHE A 312 -13.58 -9.56 9.24
CA PHE A 312 -13.11 -10.41 8.15
C PHE A 312 -13.68 -9.97 6.79
N ASN A 313 -14.95 -9.57 6.75
CA ASN A 313 -15.58 -9.11 5.52
C ASN A 313 -14.95 -7.81 4.97
N ALA A 314 -14.53 -6.90 5.86
CA ALA A 314 -13.95 -5.61 5.49
C ALA A 314 -12.42 -5.65 5.30
N VAL A 315 -11.71 -6.47 6.08
CA VAL A 315 -10.23 -6.49 6.17
C VAL A 315 -9.61 -7.72 5.51
N GLY A 316 -10.35 -8.84 5.49
CA GLY A 316 -9.84 -10.13 5.06
C GLY A 316 -8.89 -10.77 6.07
N PRO A 317 -7.95 -11.62 5.63
CA PRO A 317 -6.96 -12.21 6.50
C PRO A 317 -6.03 -11.16 7.14
N ILE A 318 -5.94 -11.18 8.47
CA ILE A 318 -5.02 -10.34 9.25
C ILE A 318 -3.66 -11.04 9.34
N GLY A 319 -2.56 -10.30 9.14
CA GLY A 319 -1.20 -10.81 9.31
C GLY A 319 -0.64 -11.60 8.12
N GLY A 320 0.55 -11.24 7.62
CA GLY A 320 1.23 -11.92 6.50
C GLY A 320 0.65 -11.60 5.11
N SER A 321 -0.06 -10.49 4.99
CA SER A 321 -0.73 -10.01 3.79
C SER A 321 0.25 -9.55 2.73
N ALA A 322 1.33 -8.84 3.11
CA ALA A 322 2.39 -8.50 2.18
C ALA A 322 2.99 -9.78 1.58
N ARG A 323 3.27 -10.80 2.40
CA ARG A 323 3.76 -12.09 1.91
C ARG A 323 2.83 -12.76 0.90
N ARG A 324 1.51 -12.74 1.14
CA ARG A 324 0.51 -13.28 0.20
C ARG A 324 0.48 -12.49 -1.10
N LEU A 325 0.54 -11.17 -1.03
CA LEU A 325 0.56 -10.26 -2.18
C LEU A 325 1.81 -10.47 -3.05
N TYR A 326 3.01 -10.43 -2.45
CA TYR A 326 4.26 -10.67 -3.18
C TYR A 326 4.33 -12.07 -3.79
N SER A 327 3.78 -13.09 -3.12
CA SER A 327 3.67 -14.44 -3.70
C SER A 327 2.71 -14.48 -4.90
N ALA A 328 1.61 -13.73 -4.86
CA ALA A 328 0.70 -13.59 -6.00
C ALA A 328 1.40 -12.90 -7.19
N TRP A 329 2.10 -11.78 -6.95
CA TRP A 329 2.90 -11.10 -7.97
C TRP A 329 3.99 -11.98 -8.56
N ASN A 330 4.70 -12.75 -7.73
CA ASN A 330 5.72 -13.67 -8.22
C ASN A 330 5.13 -14.71 -9.19
N THR A 331 3.95 -15.24 -8.87
CA THR A 331 3.27 -16.22 -9.73
C THR A 331 2.96 -15.61 -11.10
N THR A 332 2.49 -14.36 -11.14
CA THR A 332 2.28 -13.61 -12.39
C THR A 332 3.59 -13.47 -13.17
N ILE A 333 4.65 -12.95 -12.54
CA ILE A 333 5.96 -12.74 -13.18
C ILE A 333 6.50 -14.05 -13.80
N GLN A 334 6.43 -15.17 -13.08
CA GLN A 334 6.93 -16.45 -13.58
C GLN A 334 6.09 -16.98 -14.76
N THR A 335 4.77 -16.83 -14.69
CA THR A 335 3.86 -17.27 -15.76
C THR A 335 4.13 -16.51 -17.05
N THR A 336 4.30 -15.19 -16.97
CA THR A 336 4.62 -14.37 -18.14
C THR A 336 5.96 -14.77 -18.76
N ARG A 337 7.00 -15.01 -17.94
CA ARG A 337 8.33 -15.45 -18.42
C ARG A 337 8.29 -16.82 -19.12
N CYS A 338 7.51 -17.78 -18.61
CA CYS A 338 7.35 -19.09 -19.24
C CYS A 338 6.69 -18.98 -20.62
N ASN A 339 5.69 -18.10 -20.76
CA ASN A 339 5.02 -17.90 -22.05
C ASN A 339 5.95 -17.29 -23.11
N PHE A 340 6.86 -16.38 -22.74
CA PHE A 340 7.84 -15.81 -23.67
C PHE A 340 8.91 -16.82 -24.11
N THR A 341 9.35 -17.71 -23.21
CA THR A 341 10.34 -18.74 -23.56
C THR A 341 9.75 -19.83 -24.45
N ALA A 342 8.48 -20.20 -24.25
CA ALA A 342 7.78 -21.15 -25.13
C ALA A 342 7.43 -20.58 -26.52
N ALA A 343 7.27 -19.26 -26.65
CA ALA A 343 6.90 -18.59 -27.89
C ALA A 343 8.07 -18.28 -28.85
N THR A 344 9.31 -18.68 -28.51
CA THR A 344 10.46 -18.53 -29.41
C THR A 344 10.66 -19.85 -30.15
N PRO A 345 10.31 -19.97 -31.45
CA PRO A 345 10.73 -21.14 -32.21
C PRO A 345 12.25 -21.06 -32.32
N THR A 346 12.94 -22.10 -31.86
CA THR A 346 14.32 -22.38 -32.24
C THR A 346 14.37 -22.51 -33.75
N SER A 347 14.61 -21.40 -34.45
CA SER A 347 15.02 -21.40 -35.84
C SER A 347 16.47 -21.90 -35.89
N THR A 348 16.64 -23.21 -35.74
CA THR A 348 17.81 -23.91 -36.27
C THR A 348 17.52 -24.24 -37.74
N ARG A 349 18.09 -23.45 -38.64
CA ARG A 349 18.56 -23.91 -39.95
C ARG A 349 19.91 -23.29 -40.23
#